data_AF-A0A958GB20-F1
#
_entry.id   AF-A0A958GB20-F1
#
_cell.length_a   1.000
_cell.length_b   1.000
_cell.length_c   1.000
_cell.angle_alpha   90.00
_cell.angle_beta   90.00
_cell.angle_gamma   90.00
#
_symmetry.space_group_name_H-M   'P 1'
#
loop_
_entity.id
_entity.type
_entity.pdbx_description
1 polymer ?
#
loop_
_entity_poly.entity_id
_entity_poly.type
_entity_poly.pdbx_seq_one_letter_code
_entity_poly.pdbx_strand_id
1 'polypeptide(L)'
;GIRRDGNEIRVGALTTFEEFAANAQIQKALPEIRQYMHWIASLQIRNRATLGGNIVNASPIGDMTILLLALNTRLTLKDGTKTRSLPLKDFYQGYKQLAKRKAEIVSEIVFPIPAASMRINYEKVSKRKCLDISSVTSAARITHRER
;
A
#
# COMPACT_ATOMS: atom_id res chain seq x y z
N GLY A 1 -6.40 1.55 11.98
CA GLY A 1 -6.01 0.42 12.85
C GLY A 1 -5.57 -0.74 11.99
N ILE A 2 -4.56 -1.49 12.44
CA ILE A 2 -3.96 -2.63 11.71
C ILE A 2 -4.27 -3.90 12.51
N ARG A 3 -4.78 -4.94 11.85
CA ARG A 3 -5.03 -6.23 12.47
C ARG A 3 -4.72 -7.38 11.52
N ARG A 4 -4.41 -8.53 12.11
CA ARG A 4 -4.35 -9.81 11.40
C ARG A 4 -5.74 -10.44 11.43
N ASP A 5 -6.14 -11.00 10.29
CA ASP A 5 -7.36 -11.77 10.12
C ASP A 5 -7.02 -13.04 9.31
N GLY A 6 -6.86 -14.17 10.00
CA GLY A 6 -6.37 -15.41 9.41
C GLY A 6 -4.99 -15.24 8.75
N ASN A 7 -4.96 -15.40 7.41
CA ASN A 7 -3.76 -15.24 6.58
C ASN A 7 -3.67 -13.88 5.87
N GLU A 8 -4.47 -12.90 6.29
CA GLU A 8 -4.48 -11.55 5.74
C GLU A 8 -4.13 -10.52 6.83
N ILE A 9 -3.59 -9.39 6.39
CA ILE A 9 -3.51 -8.18 7.19
C ILE A 9 -4.55 -7.20 6.67
N ARG A 10 -5.32 -6.63 7.59
CA ARG A 10 -6.31 -5.60 7.32
C ARG A 10 -5.87 -4.29 7.96
N VAL A 11 -5.85 -3.25 7.14
CA VAL A 11 -5.40 -1.91 7.52
C VAL A 11 -6.53 -0.92 7.25
N GLY A 12 -6.94 -0.17 8.27
CA GLY A 12 -7.91 0.90 8.10
C GLY A 12 -7.39 1.99 7.17
N ALA A 13 -8.26 2.56 6.32
CA ALA A 13 -7.85 3.53 5.31
C ALA A 13 -7.22 4.82 5.86
N LEU A 14 -7.54 5.18 7.10
CA LEU A 14 -6.97 6.34 7.78
C LEU A 14 -5.59 6.08 8.42
N THR A 15 -5.09 4.84 8.38
CA THR A 15 -3.76 4.53 8.91
C THR A 15 -2.70 5.29 8.11
N THR A 16 -1.85 6.00 8.84
CA THR A 16 -0.78 6.80 8.24
C THR A 16 0.36 5.92 7.73
N PHE A 17 1.18 6.48 6.86
CA PHE A 17 2.37 5.80 6.34
C PHE A 17 3.32 5.40 7.46
N GLU A 18 3.51 6.31 8.43
CA GLU A 18 4.39 6.04 9.57
C GLU A 18 3.79 4.99 10.51
N GLU A 19 2.48 5.05 10.81
CA GLU A 19 1.79 4.03 11.61
C GLU A 19 1.87 2.64 10.94
N PHE A 20 1.71 2.59 9.62
CA PHE A 20 1.83 1.36 8.84
C PHE A 20 3.22 0.75 9.01
N ALA A 21 4.27 1.52 8.73
CA ALA A 21 5.64 1.03 8.81
C ALA A 21 6.11 0.75 10.24
N ALA A 22 5.54 1.41 11.24
CA ALA A 22 5.85 1.20 12.64
C ALA A 22 5.18 -0.02 13.26
N ASN A 23 4.13 -0.55 12.64
CA ASN A 23 3.38 -1.64 13.22
C ASN A 23 4.15 -2.98 13.17
N ALA A 24 4.15 -3.70 14.29
CA ALA A 24 4.89 -4.96 14.43
C ALA A 24 4.42 -6.06 13.46
N GLN A 25 3.12 -6.13 13.15
CA GLN A 25 2.59 -7.11 12.20
C GLN A 25 3.06 -6.79 10.77
N ILE A 26 3.15 -5.49 10.43
CA ILE A 26 3.69 -5.04 9.15
C ILE A 26 5.18 -5.33 9.07
N GLN A 27 5.99 -4.99 10.08
CA GLN A 27 7.42 -5.30 10.07
C GLN A 27 7.70 -6.80 10.03
N LYS A 28 6.85 -7.63 10.63
CA LYS A 28 6.98 -9.09 10.52
C LYS A 28 6.67 -9.59 9.11
N ALA A 29 5.68 -9.00 8.44
CA ALA A 29 5.29 -9.35 7.07
C ALA A 29 6.22 -8.74 6.00
N LEU A 30 6.82 -7.59 6.30
CA LEU A 30 7.67 -6.76 5.44
C LEU A 30 8.89 -6.27 6.25
N PRO A 31 9.89 -7.12 6.50
CA PRO A 31 11.05 -6.75 7.33
C PRO A 31 11.77 -5.48 6.86
N GLU A 32 11.82 -5.26 5.56
CA GLU A 32 12.50 -4.13 4.92
C GLU A 32 11.65 -2.84 4.88
N ILE A 33 10.41 -2.84 5.40
CA ILE A 33 9.48 -1.70 5.25
C ILE A 33 10.07 -0.39 5.75
N ARG A 34 10.80 -0.40 6.88
CA ARG A 34 11.42 0.80 7.46
C ARG A 34 12.47 1.40 6.51
N GLN A 35 13.23 0.55 5.82
CA GLN A 35 14.18 0.97 4.81
C GLN A 35 13.47 1.59 3.61
N TYR A 36 12.37 0.99 3.14
CA TYR A 36 11.60 1.54 2.02
C TYR A 36 11.02 2.91 2.36
N MET A 37 10.50 3.11 3.58
CA MET A 37 9.96 4.39 4.02
C MET A 37 10.99 5.53 4.02
N HIS A 38 12.29 5.22 4.13
CA HIS A 38 13.34 6.23 4.05
C HIS A 38 13.31 7.00 2.73
N TRP A 39 12.90 6.34 1.64
CA TRP A 39 12.82 6.91 0.30
C TRP A 39 11.44 7.52 -0.02
N ILE A 40 10.45 7.32 0.85
CA ILE A 40 9.06 7.72 0.65
C ILE A 40 8.77 8.96 1.50
N ALA A 41 8.68 10.10 0.82
CA ALA A 41 8.35 11.40 1.40
C ALA A 41 9.24 11.81 2.59
N SER A 42 8.89 12.91 3.27
CA SER A 42 9.49 13.28 4.56
C SER A 42 8.74 12.60 5.72
N LEU A 43 9.36 12.55 6.90
CA LEU A 43 8.71 12.06 8.11
C LEU A 43 7.42 12.84 8.44
N GLN A 44 7.44 14.16 8.28
CA GLN A 44 6.28 15.03 8.52
C GLN A 44 5.10 14.67 7.60
N ILE A 45 5.39 14.38 6.33
CA ILE A 45 4.37 13.92 5.38
C ILE A 45 3.91 12.52 5.76
N ARG A 46 4.81 11.58 6.09
CA ARG A 46 4.44 10.21 6.48
C ARG A 46 3.56 10.14 7.73
N ASN A 47 3.74 11.07 8.66
CA ASN A 47 2.90 11.18 9.86
C ASN A 47 1.47 11.66 9.59
N ARG A 48 1.18 12.21 8.40
CA ARG A 48 -0.13 12.74 8.04
C ARG A 48 -0.77 12.04 6.84
N ALA A 49 0.05 11.53 5.92
CA ALA A 49 -0.40 10.84 4.73
C ALA A 49 -1.00 9.48 5.10
N THR A 50 -2.27 9.29 4.76
CA THR A 50 -2.98 8.02 4.99
C THR A 50 -2.88 7.12 3.76
N LEU A 51 -2.90 5.80 3.97
CA LEU A 51 -2.90 4.84 2.87
C LEU A 51 -4.13 5.02 1.97
N GLY A 52 -5.31 5.20 2.55
CA GLY A 52 -6.54 5.43 1.81
C GLY A 52 -6.49 6.72 0.98
N GLY A 53 -5.98 7.81 1.57
CA GLY A 53 -5.77 9.07 0.86
C GLY A 53 -4.78 8.94 -0.30
N ASN A 54 -3.67 8.21 -0.10
CA ASN A 54 -2.71 7.94 -1.15
C ASN A 54 -3.34 7.18 -2.33
N ILE A 55 -4.08 6.11 -2.03
CA ILE A 55 -4.73 5.26 -3.04
C ILE A 55 -5.78 6.04 -3.82
N VAL A 56 -6.66 6.78 -3.12
CA VAL A 56 -7.75 7.55 -3.75
C VAL A 56 -7.23 8.80 -4.48
N ASN A 57 -6.09 9.36 -4.09
CA ASN A 57 -5.44 10.40 -4.87
C ASN A 57 -5.08 9.92 -6.28
N ALA A 58 -4.88 8.61 -6.51
CA ALA A 58 -4.69 8.03 -7.85
C ALA A 58 -3.57 8.71 -8.65
N SER A 59 -2.48 9.05 -7.96
CA SER A 59 -1.29 9.61 -8.60
C SER A 59 -0.41 8.48 -9.16
N PRO A 60 0.02 8.52 -10.44
CA PRO A 60 0.87 7.48 -11.02
C PRO A 60 2.25 7.38 -10.36
N ILE A 61 2.67 8.43 -9.64
CA ILE A 61 3.93 8.49 -8.89
C ILE A 61 3.75 8.15 -7.39
N GLY A 62 2.65 7.49 -7.03
CA GLY A 62 2.34 7.13 -5.64
C GLY A 62 3.13 5.92 -5.16
N ASP A 63 4.28 6.15 -4.51
CA ASP A 63 5.19 5.09 -4.03
C ASP A 63 4.50 3.97 -3.22
N MET A 64 3.67 4.33 -2.23
CA MET A 64 2.95 3.34 -1.42
C MET A 64 1.94 2.52 -2.22
N THR A 65 1.33 3.09 -3.26
CA THR A 65 0.42 2.36 -4.15
C THR A 65 1.15 1.24 -4.87
N ILE A 66 2.38 1.47 -5.35
CA ILE A 66 3.18 0.48 -6.05
C ILE A 66 3.55 -0.70 -5.13
N LEU A 67 3.96 -0.42 -3.89
CA LEU A 67 4.21 -1.45 -2.89
C LEU A 67 2.95 -2.28 -2.59
N LEU A 68 1.80 -1.63 -2.42
CA LEU A 68 0.53 -2.31 -2.16
C LEU A 68 0.05 -3.14 -3.35
N LEU A 69 0.30 -2.71 -4.59
CA LEU A 69 0.02 -3.51 -5.78
C LEU A 69 0.84 -4.81 -5.80
N ALA A 70 2.15 -4.73 -5.49
CA ALA A 70 3.02 -5.91 -5.41
C ALA A 70 2.56 -6.91 -4.32
N LEU A 71 1.94 -6.40 -3.26
CA LEU A 71 1.33 -7.21 -2.19
C LEU A 71 0.04 -7.94 -2.61
N ASN A 72 -0.45 -7.76 -3.84
CA ASN A 72 -1.75 -8.27 -4.29
C ASN A 72 -2.90 -7.79 -3.39
N THR A 73 -2.87 -6.50 -3.08
CA THR A 73 -3.82 -5.85 -2.19
C THR A 73 -5.23 -5.82 -2.80
N ARG A 74 -6.23 -5.91 -1.92
CA ARG A 74 -7.65 -5.70 -2.18
C ARG A 74 -8.15 -4.53 -1.33
N LEU A 75 -9.11 -3.77 -1.85
CA LEU A 75 -9.72 -2.64 -1.15
C LEU A 75 -11.13 -3.00 -0.70
N THR A 76 -11.54 -2.51 0.47
CA THR A 76 -12.93 -2.55 0.93
C THR A 76 -13.57 -1.18 0.73
N LEU A 77 -14.58 -1.10 -0.12
CA LEU A 77 -15.37 0.09 -0.39
C LEU A 77 -16.68 0.05 0.40
N LYS A 78 -17.10 1.19 0.94
CA LYS A 78 -18.39 1.34 1.65
C LYS A 78 -19.08 2.63 1.24
N ASP A 79 -20.41 2.60 1.12
CA ASP A 79 -21.24 3.79 0.85
C ASP A 79 -22.17 4.17 2.02
N GLY A 80 -21.97 3.55 3.20
CA GLY A 80 -22.80 3.71 4.38
C GLY A 80 -23.86 2.62 4.53
N THR A 81 -24.28 1.98 3.44
CA THR A 81 -25.30 0.91 3.47
C THR A 81 -24.75 -0.42 2.96
N LYS A 82 -23.93 -0.39 1.91
CA LYS A 82 -23.35 -1.54 1.25
C LYS A 82 -21.85 -1.55 1.43
N THR A 83 -21.29 -2.75 1.50
CA THR A 83 -19.86 -3.00 1.49
C THR A 83 -19.56 -3.89 0.29
N ARG A 84 -18.55 -3.53 -0.49
CA ARG A 84 -17.99 -4.40 -1.52
C ARG A 84 -16.48 -4.34 -1.51
N SER A 85 -15.86 -5.20 -2.28
CA SER A 85 -14.41 -5.24 -2.36
C SER A 85 -13.94 -5.61 -3.75
N LEU A 86 -12.75 -5.11 -4.11
CA LEU A 86 -12.12 -5.34 -5.40
C LEU A 86 -10.58 -5.28 -5.27
N PRO A 87 -9.84 -5.98 -6.14
CA PRO A 87 -8.38 -5.89 -6.19
C PRO A 87 -7.92 -4.45 -6.47
N LEU A 88 -6.82 -4.01 -5.84
CA LEU A 88 -6.25 -2.68 -6.05
C LEU A 88 -5.83 -2.47 -7.51
N LYS A 89 -5.35 -3.53 -8.18
CA LYS A 89 -5.01 -3.49 -9.62
C LYS A 89 -6.20 -3.13 -10.51
N ASP A 90 -7.42 -3.45 -10.08
CA ASP A 90 -8.66 -3.19 -10.82
C ASP A 90 -9.33 -1.89 -10.36
N PHE A 91 -8.75 -1.20 -9.37
CA PHE A 91 -9.27 0.05 -8.83
C PHE A 91 -9.00 1.25 -9.74
N TYR A 92 -7.87 1.24 -10.45
CA TYR A 92 -7.48 2.30 -11.37
C TYR A 92 -7.92 1.97 -12.79
N GLN A 93 -8.82 2.77 -13.36
CA GLN A 93 -9.32 2.58 -14.73
C GLN A 93 -8.64 3.52 -15.74
N GLY A 94 -7.82 4.44 -15.25
CA GLY A 94 -7.09 5.43 -16.02
C GLY A 94 -6.52 6.51 -15.12
N TYR A 95 -5.92 7.55 -15.70
CA TYR A 95 -5.39 8.66 -14.94
C TYR A 95 -6.50 9.37 -14.14
N LYS A 96 -6.41 9.32 -12.81
CA LYS A 96 -7.41 9.87 -11.87
C LYS A 96 -8.83 9.30 -12.04
N GLN A 97 -8.97 8.15 -12.71
CA GLN A 97 -10.24 7.45 -12.89
C GLN A 97 -10.27 6.20 -12.02
N LEU A 98 -11.28 6.11 -11.16
CA LEU A 98 -11.37 5.10 -10.11
C LEU A 98 -12.63 4.25 -10.28
N ALA A 99 -12.50 2.94 -10.06
CA ALA A 99 -13.61 1.99 -10.01
C ALA A 99 -14.42 2.10 -8.69
N LYS A 100 -14.78 3.32 -8.28
CA LYS A 100 -15.63 3.62 -7.13
C LYS A 100 -16.84 4.45 -7.55
N ARG A 101 -17.96 4.27 -6.86
CA ARG A 101 -19.12 5.15 -6.96
C ARG A 101 -18.87 6.45 -6.20
N LYS A 102 -19.68 7.47 -6.46
CA LYS A 102 -19.54 8.79 -5.83
C LYS A 102 -19.58 8.71 -4.30
N ALA A 103 -20.55 7.98 -3.75
CA ALA A 103 -20.74 7.79 -2.31
C ALA A 103 -19.76 6.79 -1.66
N GLU A 104 -19.02 6.01 -2.46
CA GLU A 104 -18.10 5.02 -1.90
C GLU A 104 -16.81 5.68 -1.38
N ILE A 105 -16.43 5.26 -0.18
CA ILE A 105 -15.12 5.51 0.43
C ILE A 105 -14.31 4.22 0.50
N VAL A 106 -12.99 4.32 0.39
CA VAL A 106 -12.09 3.22 0.77
C VAL A 106 -12.03 3.19 2.29
N SER A 107 -12.45 2.08 2.88
CA SER A 107 -12.51 1.89 4.33
C SER A 107 -11.38 1.03 4.87
N GLU A 108 -10.94 0.03 4.10
CA GLU A 108 -9.84 -0.86 4.46
C GLU A 108 -8.98 -1.22 3.23
N ILE A 109 -7.71 -1.47 3.51
CA ILE A 109 -6.70 -2.02 2.63
C ILE A 109 -6.36 -3.41 3.18
N VAL A 110 -6.49 -4.45 2.36
CA VAL A 110 -6.34 -5.84 2.79
C VAL A 110 -5.34 -6.55 1.87
N PHE A 111 -4.35 -7.23 2.43
CA PHE A 111 -3.41 -8.02 1.64
C PHE A 111 -3.02 -9.32 2.35
N PRO A 112 -2.71 -10.38 1.59
CA PRO A 112 -2.24 -11.63 2.16
C PRO A 112 -0.90 -11.45 2.87
N ILE A 113 -0.71 -12.14 3.98
CA ILE A 113 0.58 -12.21 4.66
C ILE A 113 1.54 -12.98 3.74
N PRO A 114 2.70 -12.39 3.35
CA PRO A 114 3.70 -13.09 2.55
C PRO A 114 4.17 -14.37 3.25
N ALA A 115 4.23 -15.48 2.51
CA ALA A 115 4.79 -16.72 3.03
C ALA A 115 6.30 -16.59 3.26
N ALA A 116 6.88 -17.49 4.07
CA ALA A 116 8.33 -17.48 4.34
C ALA A 116 9.20 -17.65 3.09
N SER A 117 8.67 -18.29 2.03
CA SER A 117 9.32 -18.42 0.72
C SER A 117 9.15 -17.19 -0.19
N MET A 118 8.34 -16.23 0.23
CA MET A 118 8.12 -14.99 -0.52
C MET A 118 9.09 -13.90 -0.07
N ARG A 119 9.55 -13.10 -1.02
CA ARG A 119 10.32 -11.88 -0.80
C ARG A 119 9.63 -10.74 -1.52
N ILE A 120 9.71 -9.56 -0.93
CA ILE A 120 9.21 -8.33 -1.52
C ILE A 120 10.40 -7.38 -1.62
N ASN A 121 10.52 -6.73 -2.76
CA ASN A 121 11.51 -5.69 -2.98
C ASN A 121 10.81 -4.43 -3.51
N TYR A 122 11.35 -3.28 -3.14
CA TYR A 122 10.90 -1.97 -3.55
C TYR A 122 12.14 -1.14 -3.91
N GLU A 123 12.11 -0.55 -5.10
CA GLU A 123 13.19 0.31 -5.60
C GLU A 123 12.61 1.62 -6.13
N LYS A 124 13.34 2.70 -5.89
CA LYS A 124 12.99 4.05 -6.33
C LYS A 124 14.18 4.73 -6.98
N VAL A 125 13.93 5.32 -8.15
CA VAL A 125 14.85 6.21 -8.85
C VAL A 125 14.27 7.61 -8.88
N SER A 126 15.03 8.59 -8.42
CA SER A 126 14.66 10.00 -8.38
C SER A 126 15.89 10.88 -8.59
N LYS A 127 15.70 12.19 -8.88
CA LYS A 127 16.83 13.11 -9.12
C LYS A 127 17.62 13.37 -7.84
N ARG A 128 16.95 13.37 -6.69
CA ARG A 128 17.58 13.43 -5.37
C ARG A 128 17.31 12.15 -4.61
N LYS A 129 18.25 11.81 -3.73
CA LYS A 129 18.19 10.59 -2.92
C LYS A 129 16.96 10.54 -1.99
N CYS A 130 16.58 11.67 -1.40
CA CYS A 130 15.42 11.79 -0.50
C CYS A 130 14.60 13.04 -0.85
N LEU A 131 13.35 13.07 -0.37
CA LEU A 131 12.43 14.22 -0.51
C LEU A 131 12.16 14.63 -1.97
N ASP A 132 12.07 13.64 -2.85
CA ASP A 132 11.84 13.84 -4.27
C ASP A 132 10.73 12.91 -4.77
N ILE A 133 10.08 13.34 -5.84
CA ILE A 133 9.11 12.50 -6.56
C ILE A 133 9.87 11.45 -7.36
N SER A 134 9.23 10.30 -7.54
CA SER A 134 9.83 9.19 -8.26
C SER A 134 9.83 9.47 -9.76
N SER A 135 10.99 9.33 -10.39
CA SER A 135 11.09 9.21 -11.85
C SER A 135 10.60 7.85 -12.29
N VAL A 136 11.02 6.80 -11.55
CA VAL A 136 10.56 5.42 -11.69
C VAL A 136 10.52 4.79 -10.31
N THR A 137 9.45 4.05 -10.02
CA THR A 137 9.32 3.21 -8.82
C THR A 137 8.92 1.81 -9.26
N SER A 138 9.53 0.79 -8.66
CA SER A 138 9.14 -0.59 -8.85
C SER A 138 8.95 -1.28 -7.51
N ALA A 139 8.02 -2.23 -7.47
CA ALA A 139 7.90 -3.17 -6.38
C ALA A 139 7.58 -4.55 -6.96
N ALA A 140 8.24 -5.57 -6.43
CA ALA A 140 8.07 -6.94 -6.89
C ALA A 140 7.86 -7.87 -5.70
N ARG A 141 6.99 -8.86 -5.88
CA ARG A 141 6.84 -9.99 -4.97
C ARG A 141 7.26 -11.26 -5.69
N ILE A 142 8.26 -11.94 -5.14
CA ILE A 142 8.87 -13.13 -5.75
C ILE A 142 8.71 -14.29 -4.78
N THR A 143 8.34 -15.46 -5.29
CA THR A 143 8.32 -16.71 -4.50
C THR A 143 9.49 -17.57 -4.93
N HIS A 144 10.39 -17.89 -4.00
CA HIS A 144 11.45 -18.84 -4.24
C HIS A 144 10.94 -20.26 -3.95
N ARG A 145 11.22 -21.21 -4.85
CA ARG A 145 11.04 -22.64 -4.54
C ARG A 145 12.37 -23.15 -4.04
N GLU A 146 12.42 -23.63 -2.81
CA GLU A 146 13.57 -24.44 -2.38
C GLU A 146 13.64 -25.66 -3.30
N ARG A 147 14.83 -25.92 -3.84
CA ARG A 147 15.12 -27.11 -4.65
C ARG A 147 15.32 -28.31 -3.73
#